data_AF-A0A938P359-F1
#
_entry.id   AF-A0A938P359-F1
#
_cell.length_a   1.000
_cell.length_b   1.000
_cell.length_c   1.000
_cell.angle_alpha   90.00
_cell.angle_beta   90.00
_cell.angle_gamma   90.00
#
_symmetry.space_group_name_H-M   'P 1'
#
loop_
_entity.id
_entity.type
_entity.pdbx_description
1 polymer ?
#
loop_
_entity_poly.entity_id
_entity_poly.type
_entity_poly.pdbx_seq_one_letter_code
_entity_poly.pdbx_strand_id
1 'polypeptide(L)'
;MFDHLQSLNKWTMPHFAPIVSRSPDIRIKDMLSVRRGIATGANDYFLIDQATIDRYEIPVLYLKPILPSPRFVHDVVIEANSDGTPVIRDLKYLLDCTASPDEVRRNHPGLWAYLEEGVAKGIAGRALCASREIWYFQEKRSPALFIASYMGRSSESRACPIRFFVNFSTALVTNVFLNLYPTPELNRALGGDRERVLDFLNMLTSIPGPCVMQAGRAYGGGLHKIEPKEMLEIQMPSVPAWMEGVFTRQLTLL
;
A
#
# COMPACT_ATOMS: atom_id res chain seq x y z
N MET A 1 15.11 33.59 -14.64
CA MET A 1 13.78 33.52 -13.99
C MET A 1 12.84 32.50 -14.66
N PHE A 2 13.00 32.20 -15.95
CA PHE A 2 12.21 31.16 -16.65
C PHE A 2 12.73 29.72 -16.47
N ASP A 3 14.02 29.50 -16.22
CA ASP A 3 14.58 28.14 -16.04
C ASP A 3 14.19 27.46 -14.71
N HIS A 4 13.73 28.25 -13.73
CA HIS A 4 13.38 27.74 -12.41
C HIS A 4 11.99 27.06 -12.36
N LEU A 5 11.16 27.28 -13.39
CA LEU A 5 9.80 26.73 -13.49
C LEU A 5 9.76 25.36 -14.17
N GLN A 6 10.82 24.96 -14.90
CA GLN A 6 10.88 23.66 -15.56
C GLN A 6 11.36 22.51 -14.64
N SER A 7 12.02 22.83 -13.53
CA SER A 7 12.49 21.83 -12.55
C SER A 7 11.46 21.48 -11.47
N LEU A 8 10.32 22.17 -11.43
CA LEU A 8 9.25 21.91 -10.48
C LEU A 8 8.27 20.90 -11.07
N ASN A 9 8.20 19.72 -10.47
CA ASN A 9 7.10 18.79 -10.73
C ASN A 9 5.77 19.51 -10.42
N LYS A 10 4.81 19.32 -11.33
CA LYS A 10 3.54 20.08 -11.41
C LYS A 10 2.87 20.25 -10.03
N TRP A 11 2.57 21.51 -9.70
CA TRP A 11 1.81 21.98 -8.52
C TRP A 11 2.49 21.85 -7.15
N THR A 12 3.81 22.04 -7.09
CA THR A 12 4.51 22.25 -5.81
C THR A 12 4.45 23.74 -5.42
N MET A 13 3.88 24.08 -4.27
CA MET A 13 3.91 25.46 -3.74
C MET A 13 5.36 25.87 -3.44
N PRO A 14 5.81 27.08 -3.79
CA PRO A 14 7.22 27.50 -3.77
C PRO A 14 7.78 27.84 -2.38
N HIS A 15 7.24 27.29 -1.30
CA HIS A 15 7.62 27.67 0.09
C HIS A 15 8.58 26.71 0.80
N PHE A 16 9.07 25.68 0.12
CA PHE A 16 10.03 24.76 0.73
C PHE A 16 11.44 25.06 0.21
N ALA A 17 12.28 25.62 1.09
CA ALA A 17 13.71 25.74 0.85
C ALA A 17 14.32 24.34 0.66
N PRO A 18 15.33 24.18 -0.23
CA PRO A 18 15.97 22.89 -0.42
C PRO A 18 16.64 22.42 0.88
N ILE A 19 16.23 21.26 1.38
CA ILE A 19 16.88 20.60 2.50
C ILE A 19 18.17 19.97 1.94
N VAL A 20 19.30 20.63 2.17
CA VAL A 20 20.61 20.10 1.77
C VAL A 20 20.99 18.96 2.71
N SER A 21 20.82 17.72 2.25
CA SER A 21 21.31 16.53 2.95
C SER A 21 22.77 16.23 2.55
N ARG A 22 23.60 15.83 3.52
CA ARG A 22 24.98 15.34 3.31
C ARG A 22 25.03 13.83 2.98
N SER A 23 23.88 13.16 2.85
CA SER A 23 23.80 11.75 2.45
C SER A 23 23.93 11.60 0.92
N PRO A 24 24.29 10.41 0.40
CA PRO A 24 24.17 10.13 -1.03
C PRO A 24 22.74 10.45 -1.52
N ASP A 25 22.61 10.82 -2.80
CA ASP A 25 21.36 11.11 -3.52
C ASP A 25 20.41 9.89 -3.64
N ILE A 26 20.25 9.11 -2.57
CA ILE A 26 19.41 7.92 -2.50
C ILE A 26 17.96 8.35 -2.37
N ARG A 27 17.13 7.84 -3.27
CA ARG A 27 15.68 8.02 -3.26
C ARG A 27 15.00 6.69 -3.00
N ILE A 28 13.72 6.74 -2.65
CA ILE A 28 12.90 5.56 -2.45
C ILE A 28 12.93 4.63 -3.68
N LYS A 29 12.98 5.16 -4.90
CA LYS A 29 13.06 4.35 -6.14
C LYS A 29 14.29 3.46 -6.26
N ASP A 30 15.37 3.79 -5.57
CA ASP A 30 16.58 2.99 -5.60
C ASP A 30 16.43 1.72 -4.73
N MET A 31 15.48 1.72 -3.79
CA MET A 31 15.30 0.68 -2.77
C MET A 31 13.96 -0.05 -2.85
N LEU A 32 12.92 0.61 -3.36
CA LEU A 32 11.54 0.16 -3.34
C LEU A 32 10.87 0.39 -4.69
N SER A 33 10.01 -0.54 -5.09
CA SER A 33 8.97 -0.29 -6.09
C SER A 33 7.64 0.01 -5.39
N VAL A 34 6.89 0.97 -5.93
CA VAL A 34 5.64 1.45 -5.32
C VAL A 34 4.44 1.13 -6.21
N ARG A 35 3.38 0.59 -5.61
CA ARG A 35 2.09 0.30 -6.26
C ARG A 35 0.94 0.73 -5.37
N ARG A 36 -0.17 1.20 -5.94
CA ARG A 36 -1.39 1.44 -5.14
C ARG A 36 -1.97 0.12 -4.61
N GLY A 37 -2.72 0.20 -3.51
CA GLY A 37 -3.59 -0.88 -3.06
C GLY A 37 -4.76 -1.16 -4.01
N ILE A 38 -5.49 -2.23 -3.72
CA ILE A 38 -6.60 -2.73 -4.57
C ILE A 38 -7.77 -1.74 -4.53
N ALA A 39 -8.31 -1.39 -5.69
CA ALA A 39 -9.57 -0.67 -5.80
C ALA A 39 -10.70 -1.68 -6.07
N THR A 40 -11.52 -1.96 -5.05
CA THR A 40 -12.57 -2.98 -5.15
C THR A 40 -13.81 -2.48 -5.91
N GLY A 41 -14.03 -1.16 -5.98
CA GLY A 41 -15.26 -0.55 -6.48
C GLY A 41 -16.46 -0.63 -5.54
N ALA A 42 -16.41 -1.47 -4.51
CA ALA A 42 -17.44 -1.63 -3.50
C ALA A 42 -16.86 -2.27 -2.23
N ASN A 43 -16.13 -1.49 -1.42
CA ASN A 43 -15.47 -2.02 -0.22
C ASN A 43 -16.47 -2.71 0.73
N ASP A 44 -17.65 -2.13 0.94
CA ASP A 44 -18.66 -2.70 1.84
C ASP A 44 -19.24 -4.05 1.35
N TYR A 45 -19.04 -4.39 0.08
CA TYR A 45 -19.43 -5.68 -0.49
C TYR A 45 -18.25 -6.65 -0.55
N PHE A 46 -17.10 -6.22 -1.09
CA PHE A 46 -15.97 -7.15 -1.28
C PHE A 46 -15.13 -7.39 -0.02
N LEU A 47 -15.27 -6.57 1.02
CA LEU A 47 -14.56 -6.74 2.29
C LEU A 47 -15.51 -7.36 3.32
N ILE A 48 -15.48 -8.69 3.40
CA ILE A 48 -16.43 -9.49 4.16
C ILE A 48 -15.85 -9.94 5.51
N ASP A 49 -16.73 -10.06 6.49
CA ASP A 49 -16.41 -10.58 7.83
C ASP A 49 -16.68 -12.08 7.92
N GLN A 50 -16.27 -12.68 9.05
CA GLN A 50 -16.47 -14.10 9.30
C GLN A 50 -17.95 -14.51 9.28
N ALA A 51 -18.85 -13.67 9.79
CA ALA A 51 -20.28 -13.95 9.77
C ALA A 51 -20.83 -14.08 8.33
N THR A 52 -20.37 -13.22 7.42
CA THR A 52 -20.71 -13.32 5.99
C THR A 52 -20.11 -14.58 5.37
N ILE A 53 -18.85 -14.90 5.68
CA ILE A 53 -18.18 -16.11 5.18
C ILE A 53 -18.96 -17.37 5.59
N ASP A 54 -19.33 -17.47 6.86
CA ASP A 54 -20.05 -18.63 7.39
C ASP A 54 -21.45 -18.74 6.79
N ARG A 55 -22.17 -17.61 6.70
CA ARG A 55 -23.55 -17.57 6.16
C ARG A 55 -23.64 -18.04 4.70
N TYR A 56 -22.68 -17.67 3.87
CA TYR A 56 -22.68 -18.00 2.44
C TYR A 56 -21.68 -19.11 2.11
N GLU A 57 -21.12 -19.77 3.12
CA GLU A 57 -20.15 -20.87 2.98
C GLU A 57 -19.03 -20.54 1.97
N ILE A 58 -18.47 -19.33 2.08
CA ILE A 58 -17.51 -18.82 1.10
C ILE A 58 -16.21 -19.62 1.20
N PRO A 59 -15.73 -20.24 0.10
CA PRO A 59 -14.52 -21.06 0.12
C PRO A 59 -13.28 -20.26 0.53
N VAL A 60 -12.49 -20.81 1.46
CA VAL A 60 -11.22 -20.22 1.93
C VAL A 60 -10.27 -19.84 0.81
N LEU A 61 -10.28 -20.56 -0.31
CA LEU A 61 -9.38 -20.28 -1.44
C LEU A 61 -9.66 -18.92 -2.12
N TYR A 62 -10.87 -18.36 -1.94
CA TYR A 62 -11.27 -17.03 -2.42
C TYR A 62 -11.20 -15.96 -1.33
N LEU A 63 -10.66 -16.28 -0.16
CA LEU A 63 -10.51 -15.35 0.95
C LEU A 63 -9.05 -14.92 1.07
N LYS A 64 -8.81 -13.62 0.96
CA LYS A 64 -7.51 -13.01 1.22
C LYS A 64 -7.64 -12.07 2.42
N PRO A 65 -6.87 -12.24 3.52
CA PRO A 65 -6.94 -11.28 4.62
C PRO A 65 -6.61 -9.88 4.09
N ILE A 66 -7.28 -8.86 4.63
CA ILE A 66 -7.10 -7.48 4.18
C ILE A 66 -7.07 -6.53 5.37
N LEU A 67 -6.11 -5.61 5.38
CA LEU A 67 -6.00 -4.63 6.45
C LEU A 67 -7.13 -3.60 6.37
N PRO A 68 -7.65 -3.13 7.52
CA PRO A 68 -8.61 -2.05 7.57
C PRO A 68 -7.94 -0.74 7.15
N SER A 69 -8.75 0.31 6.95
CA SER A 69 -8.25 1.66 6.66
C SER A 69 -7.13 2.07 7.64
N PRO A 70 -6.11 2.85 7.21
CA PRO A 70 -4.97 3.21 8.06
C PRO A 70 -5.37 3.86 9.39
N ARG A 71 -6.57 4.44 9.48
CA ARG A 71 -7.12 5.03 10.71
C ARG A 71 -7.36 4.02 11.84
N PHE A 72 -7.55 2.75 11.50
CA PHE A 72 -7.80 1.64 12.43
C PHE A 72 -6.56 0.76 12.67
N VAL A 73 -5.45 1.08 12.00
CA VAL A 73 -4.16 0.40 12.21
C VAL A 73 -3.34 1.26 13.16
N HIS A 74 -3.18 0.83 14.41
CA HIS A 74 -2.51 1.64 15.44
C HIS A 74 -1.00 1.39 15.44
N ASP A 75 -0.59 0.13 15.41
CA ASP A 75 0.82 -0.27 15.40
C ASP A 75 1.44 -0.14 14.01
N VAL A 76 2.71 0.25 13.95
CA VAL A 76 3.49 0.30 12.70
C VAL A 76 4.07 -1.06 12.33
N VAL A 77 4.05 -2.01 13.25
CA VAL A 77 4.44 -3.41 13.03
C VAL A 77 3.18 -4.26 13.06
N ILE A 78 2.84 -4.87 11.92
CA ILE A 78 1.68 -5.75 11.78
C ILE A 78 2.19 -7.18 11.82
N GLU A 79 2.00 -7.82 12.96
CA GLU A 79 2.37 -9.22 13.18
C GLU A 79 1.42 -10.18 12.48
N ALA A 80 1.88 -11.40 12.29
CA ALA A 80 1.09 -12.50 11.75
C ALA A 80 0.72 -13.52 12.83
N ASN A 81 -0.49 -14.05 12.74
CA ASN A 81 -0.86 -15.30 13.38
C ASN A 81 -0.17 -16.48 12.66
N SER A 82 -0.24 -17.68 13.26
CA SER A 82 0.35 -18.90 12.69
C SER A 82 -0.21 -19.29 11.31
N ASP A 83 -1.43 -18.86 10.98
CA ASP A 83 -2.08 -19.07 9.68
C ASP A 83 -1.74 -17.98 8.65
N GLY A 84 -0.90 -17.01 9.02
CA GLY A 84 -0.51 -15.89 8.19
C GLY A 84 -1.51 -14.73 8.15
N THR A 85 -2.62 -14.78 8.89
CA THR A 85 -3.53 -13.63 9.04
C THR A 85 -2.91 -12.55 9.91
N PRO A 86 -3.27 -11.26 9.74
CA PRO A 86 -2.74 -10.19 10.58
C PRO A 86 -3.31 -10.26 12.00
N VAL A 87 -2.47 -9.98 13.01
CA VAL A 87 -2.90 -9.80 14.40
C VAL A 87 -3.59 -8.43 14.53
N ILE A 88 -4.88 -8.39 14.23
CA ILE A 88 -5.71 -7.17 14.30
C ILE A 88 -7.11 -7.48 14.83
N ARG A 89 -7.79 -6.44 15.32
CA ARG A 89 -9.23 -6.49 15.58
C ARG A 89 -10.02 -6.39 14.27
N ASP A 90 -11.23 -6.93 14.28
CA ASP A 90 -12.18 -6.83 13.18
C ASP A 90 -11.59 -7.28 11.82
N LEU A 91 -10.87 -8.42 11.84
CA LEU A 91 -10.29 -9.02 10.64
C LEU A 91 -11.39 -9.21 9.58
N LYS A 92 -11.09 -8.70 8.37
CA LYS A 92 -11.90 -8.92 7.18
C LYS A 92 -11.09 -9.62 6.12
N TYR A 93 -11.82 -10.14 5.14
CA TYR A 93 -11.27 -10.78 3.96
C TYR A 93 -11.76 -10.05 2.72
N LEU A 94 -10.85 -9.88 1.75
CA LEU A 94 -11.22 -9.60 0.38
C LEU A 94 -11.79 -10.87 -0.25
N LEU A 95 -13.00 -10.78 -0.79
CA LEU A 95 -13.54 -11.78 -1.71
C LEU A 95 -12.81 -11.68 -3.05
N ASP A 96 -11.86 -12.59 -3.28
CA ASP A 96 -11.02 -12.70 -4.47
C ASP A 96 -11.37 -13.98 -5.26
N CYS A 97 -12.61 -14.03 -5.75
CA CYS A 97 -13.08 -15.14 -6.58
C CYS A 97 -12.48 -15.04 -7.99
N THR A 98 -11.83 -16.11 -8.43
CA THR A 98 -11.19 -16.21 -9.76
C THR A 98 -11.85 -17.23 -10.69
N ALA A 99 -12.94 -17.88 -10.25
CA ALA A 99 -13.68 -18.84 -11.07
C ALA A 99 -14.74 -18.16 -11.93
N SER A 100 -15.09 -18.79 -13.04
CA SER A 100 -16.16 -18.32 -13.92
C SER A 100 -17.55 -18.44 -13.24
N PRO A 101 -18.56 -17.68 -13.68
CA PRO A 101 -19.92 -17.77 -13.13
C PRO A 101 -20.49 -19.20 -13.11
N ASP A 102 -20.24 -19.98 -14.16
CA ASP A 102 -20.72 -21.36 -14.25
C ASP A 102 -20.05 -22.30 -13.26
N GLU A 103 -18.75 -22.14 -13.03
CA GLU A 103 -18.01 -22.90 -12.02
C GLU A 103 -18.48 -22.55 -10.61
N VAL A 104 -18.66 -21.25 -10.32
CA VAL A 104 -19.15 -20.80 -9.02
C VAL A 104 -20.55 -21.34 -8.77
N ARG A 105 -21.47 -21.23 -9.74
CA ARG A 105 -22.83 -21.73 -9.62
C ARG A 105 -22.90 -23.24 -9.37
N ARG A 106 -22.02 -24.01 -10.01
CA ARG A 106 -22.00 -25.48 -9.90
C ARG A 106 -21.35 -25.97 -8.60
N ASN A 107 -20.25 -25.35 -8.20
CA ASN A 107 -19.37 -25.88 -7.16
C ASN A 107 -19.51 -25.13 -5.82
N HIS A 108 -20.04 -23.90 -5.83
CA HIS A 108 -20.08 -23.01 -4.67
C HIS A 108 -21.45 -22.27 -4.59
N PRO A 109 -22.56 -22.99 -4.34
CA PRO A 109 -23.91 -22.42 -4.37
C PRO A 109 -24.13 -21.27 -3.37
N GLY A 110 -23.50 -21.32 -2.18
CA GLY A 110 -23.57 -20.22 -1.21
C GLY A 110 -22.88 -18.94 -1.72
N LEU A 111 -21.67 -19.07 -2.28
CA LEU A 111 -20.99 -17.96 -2.95
C LEU A 111 -21.79 -17.45 -4.17
N TRP A 112 -22.42 -18.34 -4.93
CA TRP A 112 -23.30 -17.95 -6.03
C TRP A 112 -24.45 -17.06 -5.54
N ALA A 113 -25.15 -17.47 -4.48
CA ALA A 113 -26.21 -16.67 -3.87
C ALA A 113 -25.71 -15.30 -3.38
N TYR A 114 -24.50 -15.25 -2.80
CA TYR A 114 -23.87 -13.99 -2.40
C TYR A 114 -23.61 -13.05 -3.60
N LEU A 115 -23.16 -13.60 -4.72
CA LEU A 115 -22.93 -12.86 -5.97
C LEU A 115 -24.25 -12.37 -6.60
N GLU A 116 -25.30 -13.20 -6.58
CA GLU A 116 -26.64 -12.80 -7.03
C GLU A 116 -27.19 -11.61 -6.21
N GLU A 117 -26.98 -11.61 -4.89
CA GLU A 117 -27.30 -10.43 -4.07
C GLU A 117 -26.50 -9.19 -4.47
N GLY A 118 -25.24 -9.35 -4.85
CA GLY A 118 -24.41 -8.26 -5.37
C GLY A 118 -24.99 -7.66 -6.65
N VAL A 119 -25.48 -8.51 -7.56
CA VAL A 119 -26.19 -8.08 -8.77
C VAL A 119 -27.49 -7.34 -8.42
N ALA A 120 -28.31 -7.91 -7.53
CA ALA A 120 -29.57 -7.29 -7.10
C ALA A 120 -29.36 -5.91 -6.41
N LYS A 121 -28.23 -5.74 -5.71
CA LYS A 121 -27.81 -4.47 -5.08
C LYS A 121 -27.15 -3.49 -6.07
N GLY A 122 -27.06 -3.84 -7.36
CA GLY A 122 -26.45 -3.01 -8.39
C GLY A 122 -24.92 -2.91 -8.31
N ILE A 123 -24.25 -3.79 -7.56
CA ILE A 123 -22.77 -3.78 -7.42
C ILE A 123 -22.12 -4.01 -8.78
N ALA A 124 -22.61 -5.00 -9.54
CA ALA A 124 -22.09 -5.33 -10.86
C ALA A 124 -22.10 -4.14 -11.83
N GLY A 125 -23.07 -3.22 -11.71
CA GLY A 125 -23.20 -2.04 -12.56
C GLY A 125 -22.33 -0.84 -12.15
N ARG A 126 -21.64 -0.89 -11.01
CA ARG A 126 -20.73 0.21 -10.60
C ARG A 126 -19.56 0.30 -11.57
N ALA A 127 -19.09 1.52 -11.88
CA ALA A 127 -18.11 1.78 -12.94
C ALA A 127 -16.90 0.83 -12.96
N LEU A 128 -16.24 0.61 -11.81
CA LEU A 128 -15.09 -0.31 -11.71
C LEU A 128 -15.47 -1.79 -11.82
N CYS A 129 -16.66 -2.17 -11.38
CA CYS A 129 -17.14 -3.55 -11.46
C CYS A 129 -17.53 -3.87 -12.91
N ALA A 130 -18.29 -2.98 -13.54
CA ALA A 130 -18.76 -3.12 -14.91
C ALA A 130 -17.64 -3.13 -15.96
N SER A 131 -16.48 -2.52 -15.66
CA SER A 131 -15.32 -2.51 -16.55
C SER A 131 -14.45 -3.78 -16.49
N ARG A 132 -14.72 -4.70 -15.56
CA ARG A 132 -13.95 -5.95 -15.41
C ARG A 132 -14.50 -7.02 -16.36
N GLU A 133 -13.64 -7.97 -16.73
CA GLU A 133 -14.03 -9.16 -17.51
C GLU A 133 -15.19 -9.90 -16.84
N ILE A 134 -15.07 -10.16 -15.54
CA ILE A 134 -16.13 -10.64 -14.66
C ILE A 134 -16.25 -9.65 -13.51
N TRP A 135 -17.46 -9.14 -13.24
CA TRP A 135 -17.66 -7.96 -12.38
C TRP A 135 -17.08 -8.11 -10.96
N TYR A 136 -17.03 -9.33 -10.44
CA TYR A 136 -16.50 -9.65 -9.12
C TYR A 136 -15.00 -9.95 -9.07
N PHE A 137 -14.30 -10.05 -10.21
CA PHE A 137 -12.85 -10.29 -10.24
C PHE A 137 -12.07 -9.11 -9.67
N GLN A 138 -11.16 -9.37 -8.74
CA GLN A 138 -10.36 -8.31 -8.13
C GLN A 138 -9.03 -8.10 -8.85
N GLU A 139 -8.40 -6.95 -8.60
CA GLU A 139 -7.04 -6.71 -9.06
C GLU A 139 -6.07 -7.67 -8.36
N LYS A 140 -5.19 -8.31 -9.13
CA LYS A 140 -4.14 -9.16 -8.55
C LYS A 140 -3.09 -8.30 -7.83
N ARG A 141 -2.83 -8.62 -6.56
CA ARG A 141 -1.79 -8.01 -5.75
C ARG A 141 -1.19 -9.04 -4.80
N SER A 142 0.13 -9.04 -4.65
CA SER A 142 0.80 -9.77 -3.58
C SER A 142 0.84 -8.91 -2.30
N PRO A 143 0.83 -9.53 -1.11
CA PRO A 143 1.11 -8.82 0.13
C PRO A 143 2.47 -8.11 0.05
N ALA A 144 2.52 -6.86 0.49
CA ALA A 144 3.76 -6.08 0.51
C ALA A 144 4.35 -6.09 1.92
N LEU A 145 5.68 -6.30 2.02
CA LEU A 145 6.40 -6.28 3.30
C LEU A 145 6.34 -4.90 3.95
N PHE A 146 6.43 -3.84 3.15
CA PHE A 146 6.27 -2.46 3.61
C PHE A 146 5.03 -1.85 2.97
N ILE A 147 4.30 -1.07 3.74
CA ILE A 147 3.12 -0.34 3.27
C ILE A 147 3.17 1.10 3.78
N ALA A 148 2.53 2.00 3.05
CA ALA A 148 2.33 3.37 3.47
C ALA A 148 0.87 3.77 3.36
N SER A 149 0.39 4.66 4.22
CA SER A 149 -0.92 5.29 3.99
C SER A 149 -0.86 6.14 2.72
N TYR A 150 -1.89 6.06 1.87
CA TYR A 150 -1.92 6.82 0.61
C TYR A 150 -2.18 8.32 0.81
N MET A 151 -2.88 8.65 1.89
CA MET A 151 -3.20 10.00 2.31
C MET A 151 -3.21 10.09 3.83
N GLY A 152 -2.99 11.29 4.33
CA GLY A 152 -3.21 11.61 5.74
C GLY A 152 -3.22 13.11 5.98
N ARG A 153 -3.50 13.50 7.22
CA ARG A 153 -3.43 14.90 7.66
C ARG A 153 -2.24 15.04 8.59
N SER A 154 -1.53 16.15 8.45
CA SER A 154 -0.64 16.62 9.49
C SER A 154 -1.47 17.16 10.66
N SER A 155 -0.97 16.98 11.87
CA SER A 155 -1.53 17.54 13.10
C SER A 155 -0.40 17.96 14.02
N GLU A 156 -0.70 18.67 15.11
CA GLU A 156 0.29 19.01 16.15
C GLU A 156 1.00 17.75 16.68
N SER A 157 0.26 16.65 16.81
CA SER A 157 0.78 15.35 17.24
C SER A 157 1.44 14.52 16.12
N ARG A 158 1.41 14.98 14.86
CA ARG A 158 1.93 14.24 13.71
C ARG A 158 2.38 15.18 12.59
N ALA A 159 3.67 15.49 12.60
CA ALA A 159 4.28 16.34 11.57
C ALA A 159 4.28 15.70 10.17
N CYS A 160 4.49 14.37 10.06
CA CYS A 160 4.46 13.67 8.78
C CYS A 160 3.05 13.09 8.48
N PRO A 161 2.37 13.53 7.41
CA PRO A 161 0.99 13.09 7.14
C PRO A 161 0.90 11.62 6.70
N ILE A 162 1.99 11.06 6.18
CA ILE A 162 2.05 9.69 5.67
C ILE A 162 2.67 8.79 6.72
N ARG A 163 2.01 7.66 6.98
CA ARG A 163 2.46 6.63 7.91
C ARG A 163 3.07 5.48 7.14
N PHE A 164 4.15 4.92 7.67
CA PHE A 164 4.79 3.70 7.17
C PHE A 164 4.55 2.57 8.15
N PHE A 165 4.43 1.36 7.61
CA PHE A 165 4.23 0.14 8.37
C PHE A 165 5.03 -1.00 7.75
N VAL A 166 5.38 -1.99 8.57
CA VAL A 166 5.78 -3.31 8.11
C VAL A 166 4.63 -4.29 8.29
N ASN A 167 4.44 -5.15 7.31
CA ASN A 167 3.42 -6.19 7.30
C ASN A 167 4.10 -7.57 7.20
N PHE A 168 4.18 -8.25 8.34
CA PHE A 168 4.67 -9.63 8.41
C PHE A 168 3.59 -10.67 8.10
N SER A 169 2.34 -10.24 7.91
CA SER A 169 1.22 -11.10 7.55
C SER A 169 1.04 -11.21 6.03
N THR A 170 0.09 -12.06 5.62
CA THR A 170 -0.35 -12.21 4.23
C THR A 170 -1.45 -11.21 3.85
N ALA A 171 -1.73 -10.22 4.70
CA ALA A 171 -2.79 -9.27 4.45
C ALA A 171 -2.51 -8.38 3.23
N LEU A 172 -3.53 -8.20 2.40
CA LEU A 172 -3.57 -7.21 1.34
C LEU A 172 -4.01 -5.86 1.89
N VAL A 173 -3.97 -4.85 1.02
CA VAL A 173 -4.44 -3.49 1.34
C VAL A 173 -5.29 -2.92 0.22
N THR A 174 -6.29 -2.12 0.58
CA THR A 174 -7.08 -1.33 -0.37
C THR A 174 -6.33 -0.08 -0.82
N ASN A 175 -6.85 0.60 -1.83
CA ASN A 175 -6.28 1.81 -2.44
C ASN A 175 -6.15 3.05 -1.52
N VAL A 176 -6.47 2.93 -0.24
CA VAL A 176 -6.11 3.92 0.80
C VAL A 176 -4.69 3.69 1.36
N PHE A 177 -3.99 2.68 0.85
CA PHE A 177 -2.57 2.41 1.07
C PHE A 177 -1.78 2.37 -0.25
N LEU A 178 -0.47 2.50 -0.10
CA LEU A 178 0.55 2.14 -1.07
C LEU A 178 1.27 0.88 -0.61
N ASN A 179 1.44 -0.07 -1.53
CA ASN A 179 2.32 -1.21 -1.40
C ASN A 179 3.75 -0.79 -1.77
N LEU A 180 4.71 -1.11 -0.91
CA LEU A 180 6.13 -0.85 -1.09
C LEU A 180 6.88 -2.20 -1.11
N TYR A 181 7.36 -2.59 -2.29
CA TYR A 181 8.08 -3.85 -2.46
C TYR A 181 9.58 -3.59 -2.54
N PRO A 182 10.41 -4.25 -1.71
CA PRO A 182 11.86 -4.21 -1.84
C PRO A 182 12.33 -4.52 -3.27
N THR A 183 13.31 -3.76 -3.76
CA THR A 183 14.07 -4.16 -4.95
C THR A 183 14.83 -5.46 -4.66
N PRO A 184 15.27 -6.22 -5.69
CA PRO A 184 16.08 -7.41 -5.49
C PRO A 184 17.34 -7.16 -4.63
N GLU A 185 17.96 -5.99 -4.76
CA GLU A 185 19.12 -5.54 -3.99
C GLU A 185 18.74 -5.37 -2.52
N LEU A 186 17.67 -4.60 -2.24
CA LEU A 186 17.19 -4.42 -0.88
C LEU A 186 16.77 -5.75 -0.26
N ASN A 187 16.05 -6.60 -1.00
CA ASN A 187 15.58 -7.87 -0.49
C ASN A 187 16.74 -8.81 -0.09
N ARG A 188 17.83 -8.81 -0.87
CA ARG A 188 19.07 -9.52 -0.52
C ARG A 188 19.74 -8.94 0.72
N ALA A 189 19.81 -7.61 0.83
CA ALA A 189 20.41 -6.94 1.98
C ALA A 189 19.61 -7.16 3.27
N LEU A 190 18.27 -7.18 3.18
CA LEU A 190 17.39 -7.55 4.30
C LEU A 190 17.63 -9.01 4.71
N GLY A 191 17.78 -9.93 3.75
CA GLY A 191 18.17 -11.32 4.03
C GLY A 191 17.18 -12.11 4.89
N GLY A 192 15.94 -11.63 5.04
CA GLY A 192 14.96 -12.20 5.99
C GLY A 192 15.23 -11.84 7.46
N ASP A 193 16.22 -10.99 7.73
CA ASP A 193 16.55 -10.52 9.08
C ASP A 193 15.50 -9.51 9.57
N ARG A 194 14.80 -9.89 10.63
CA ARG A 194 13.74 -9.07 11.23
C ARG A 194 14.27 -7.74 11.77
N GLU A 195 15.47 -7.72 12.35
CA GLU A 195 16.06 -6.48 12.89
C GLU A 195 16.33 -5.48 11.76
N ARG A 196 16.86 -5.94 10.62
CA ARG A 196 17.07 -5.09 9.44
C ARG A 196 15.77 -4.58 8.86
N VAL A 197 14.72 -5.40 8.84
CA VAL A 197 13.38 -4.97 8.40
C VAL A 197 12.83 -3.86 9.30
N LEU A 198 12.95 -4.00 10.62
CA LEU A 198 12.51 -3.00 11.59
C LEU A 198 13.36 -1.73 11.52
N ASP A 199 14.66 -1.85 11.32
CA ASP A 199 15.56 -0.72 11.15
C ASP A 199 15.26 0.05 9.84
N PHE A 200 14.96 -0.66 8.75
CA PHE A 200 14.48 -0.04 7.51
C PHE A 200 13.13 0.67 7.71
N LEU A 201 12.21 0.10 8.49
CA LEU A 201 10.96 0.79 8.86
C LEU A 201 11.24 2.05 9.69
N ASN A 202 12.17 2.01 10.64
CA ASN A 202 12.59 3.18 11.42
C ASN A 202 13.16 4.28 10.52
N MET A 203 13.95 3.91 9.52
CA MET A 203 14.45 4.84 8.50
C MET A 203 13.29 5.47 7.70
N LEU A 204 12.31 4.69 7.24
CA LEU A 204 11.13 5.22 6.52
C LEU A 204 10.28 6.15 7.40
N THR A 205 10.03 5.76 8.64
CA THR A 205 9.22 6.56 9.59
C THR A 205 9.93 7.84 10.03
N SER A 206 11.25 7.89 9.93
CA SER A 206 12.08 9.07 10.24
C SER A 206 12.20 10.07 9.07
N ILE A 207 11.58 9.79 7.92
CA ILE A 207 11.55 10.75 6.80
C ILE A 207 10.87 12.05 7.28
N PRO A 208 11.54 13.22 7.17
CA PRO A 208 10.95 14.48 7.58
C PRO A 208 9.65 14.77 6.84
N GLY A 209 8.62 15.21 7.57
CA GLY A 209 7.33 15.61 7.00
C GLY A 209 7.45 16.54 5.78
N PRO A 210 8.32 17.57 5.79
CA PRO A 210 8.54 18.43 4.63
C PRO A 210 8.97 17.69 3.34
N CYS A 211 9.79 16.65 3.44
CA CYS A 211 10.20 15.85 2.27
C CYS A 211 9.00 15.14 1.64
N VAL A 212 8.09 14.61 2.46
CA VAL A 212 6.85 13.97 2.02
C VAL A 212 5.88 15.00 1.44
N MET A 213 5.75 16.17 2.07
CA MET A 213 4.87 17.24 1.60
C MET A 213 5.33 17.84 0.26
N GLN A 214 6.64 17.95 0.04
CA GLN A 214 7.21 18.44 -1.21
C GLN A 214 7.01 17.46 -2.38
N ALA A 215 7.07 16.15 -2.11
CA ALA A 215 6.85 15.13 -3.12
C ALA A 215 5.37 14.96 -3.50
N GLY A 216 4.48 15.06 -2.50
CA GLY A 216 3.04 14.83 -2.66
C GLY A 216 2.23 16.06 -3.08
N ARG A 217 0.91 15.89 -3.03
CA ARG A 217 -0.08 16.95 -3.32
C ARG A 217 -0.87 17.32 -2.07
N ALA A 218 -0.95 18.61 -1.81
CA ALA A 218 -1.78 19.17 -0.75
C ALA A 218 -3.20 19.47 -1.25
N TYR A 219 -4.19 19.15 -0.43
CA TYR A 219 -5.61 19.48 -0.62
C TYR A 219 -6.10 20.37 0.52
N GLY A 220 -7.25 21.00 0.32
CA GLY A 220 -7.90 21.81 1.35
C GLY A 220 -8.05 21.08 2.69
N GLY A 221 -7.86 21.81 3.79
CA GLY A 221 -7.96 21.27 5.15
C GLY A 221 -6.76 20.42 5.61
N GLY A 222 -5.58 20.57 5.00
CA GLY A 222 -4.35 19.91 5.44
C GLY A 222 -4.23 18.42 5.05
N LEU A 223 -5.14 17.94 4.18
CA LEU A 223 -5.05 16.59 3.63
C LEU A 223 -3.92 16.53 2.61
N HIS A 224 -2.97 15.63 2.82
CA HIS A 224 -1.89 15.36 1.88
C HIS A 224 -2.08 13.98 1.27
N LYS A 225 -1.85 13.90 -0.03
CA LYS A 225 -1.83 12.65 -0.81
C LYS A 225 -0.45 12.46 -1.41
N ILE A 226 -0.01 11.22 -1.49
CA ILE A 226 1.18 10.86 -2.25
C ILE A 226 0.90 9.73 -3.23
N GLU A 227 1.16 9.95 -4.52
CA GLU A 227 1.03 8.96 -5.57
C GLU A 227 2.28 8.07 -5.66
N PRO A 228 2.20 6.87 -6.29
CA PRO A 228 3.36 5.99 -6.44
C PRO A 228 4.59 6.67 -7.04
N LYS A 229 4.42 7.51 -8.07
CA LYS A 229 5.55 8.24 -8.70
C LYS A 229 6.14 9.32 -7.80
N GLU A 230 5.30 9.96 -7.00
CA GLU A 230 5.71 10.99 -6.04
C GLU A 230 6.50 10.35 -4.88
N MET A 231 5.99 9.24 -4.33
CA MET A 231 6.63 8.45 -3.28
C MET A 231 8.03 7.99 -3.68
N LEU A 232 8.21 7.56 -4.94
CA LEU A 232 9.49 7.11 -5.48
C LEU A 232 10.58 8.20 -5.49
N GLU A 233 10.22 9.48 -5.49
CA GLU A 233 11.16 10.60 -5.60
C GLU A 233 11.56 11.19 -4.24
N ILE A 234 10.99 10.71 -3.13
CA ILE A 234 11.40 11.12 -1.79
C ILE A 234 12.88 10.77 -1.58
N GLN A 235 13.66 11.77 -1.20
CA GLN A 235 15.06 11.61 -0.79
C GLN A 235 15.15 11.08 0.64
N MET A 236 16.06 10.14 0.85
CA MET A 236 16.34 9.61 2.17
C MET A 236 17.38 10.48 2.88
N PRO A 237 17.14 10.89 4.14
CA PRO A 237 18.09 11.72 4.88
C PRO A 237 19.34 10.95 5.30
N SER A 238 19.22 9.64 5.49
CA SER A 238 20.31 8.72 5.82
C SER A 238 19.88 7.29 5.49
N VAL A 239 20.86 6.38 5.43
CA VAL A 239 20.63 4.93 5.31
C VAL A 239 21.38 4.22 6.45
N PRO A 240 20.84 3.12 6.99
CA PRO A 240 21.54 2.27 7.94
C PRO A 240 22.88 1.74 7.44
N ALA A 241 23.82 1.49 8.36
CA ALA A 241 25.16 1.01 8.04
C ALA A 241 25.16 -0.31 7.24
N TRP A 242 24.21 -1.21 7.50
CA TRP A 242 24.09 -2.48 6.77
C TRP A 242 23.63 -2.30 5.32
N MET A 243 23.21 -1.10 4.92
CA MET A 243 22.84 -0.73 3.55
C MET A 243 23.96 0.00 2.80
N GLU A 244 25.08 0.33 3.48
CA GLU A 244 26.21 0.97 2.83
C GLU A 244 26.76 0.08 1.71
N GLY A 245 26.97 0.65 0.52
CA GLY A 245 27.44 -0.10 -0.64
C GLY A 245 26.36 -0.87 -1.41
N VAL A 246 25.14 -1.01 -0.87
CA VAL A 246 24.05 -1.77 -1.54
C VAL A 246 23.55 -1.06 -2.80
N PHE A 247 23.47 0.28 -2.77
CA PHE A 247 22.94 1.11 -3.87
C PHE A 247 24.00 1.97 -4.56
N THR A 248 25.29 1.65 -4.36
CA THR A 248 26.36 2.36 -5.05
C THR A 248 26.23 2.11 -6.55
N ARG A 249 25.92 3.16 -7.32
CA ARG A 249 25.94 3.08 -8.78
C ARG A 249 27.36 2.66 -9.19
N GLN A 250 27.50 1.48 -9.78
CA GLN A 250 28.70 1.18 -10.55
C GLN A 250 28.78 2.24 -11.64
N LEU A 251 29.78 3.12 -11.56
CA LEU A 251 30.22 3.89 -12.70
C LEU A 251 30.79 2.86 -13.69
N THR A 252 29.94 2.36 -14.59
CA THR A 252 30.43 1.66 -15.77
C THR A 252 31.25 2.67 -16.56
N LEU A 253 32.57 2.52 -16.52
CA LEU A 253 33.47 3.18 -17.46
C LEU A 253 33.06 2.68 -18.85
N LEU A 254 32.49 3.59 -19.66
CA LEU A 254 32.36 3.40 -21.11
C LEU A 254 33.74 3.37 -21.75
#